data_AF-A0A0F9D7Q1-F1
#
_entry.id   AF-A0A0F9D7Q1-F1
#
_cell.length_a   1.000
_cell.length_b   1.000
_cell.length_c   1.000
_cell.angle_alpha   90.00
_cell.angle_beta   90.00
_cell.angle_gamma   90.00
#
_symmetry.space_group_name_H-M   'P 1'
#
loop_
_entity.id
_entity.type
_entity.pdbx_description
1 polymer ?
#
loop_
_entity_poly.entity_id
_entity_poly.type
_entity_poly.pdbx_seq_one_letter_code
_entity_poly.pdbx_strand_id
1 'polypeptide(L)'
;MPSNQSIIEQAIDTTIQDRVRKPVTASGVSVVHWLARAGLYIAPWWSPARDKDLRRFWKKSDHLAGAIYSYQAKMTAIPSQVIPRDPSIREHVKEAQVETERIQATAQFGEGWESYFSKWVEDFLCQDAGAYTELIGAGPVDGPLIGRPISFAHLDSNRCQRTGNAEFPVLYTDDEGKQWKVHFVGSLIGLIALVRALVAQLLDFLGQPVAVIGD
;
A
#
# COMPACT_ATOMS: atom_id res chain seq x y z
N MET A 1 -16.35 63.15 12.78
CA MET A 1 -15.52 61.93 12.72
C MET A 1 -15.55 61.41 11.29
N PRO A 2 -14.43 60.95 10.71
CA PRO A 2 -14.45 60.31 9.40
C PRO A 2 -15.43 59.13 9.42
N SER A 3 -16.12 58.90 8.31
CA SER A 3 -17.05 57.77 8.20
C SER A 3 -16.27 56.46 8.22
N ASN A 4 -16.87 55.40 8.74
CA ASN A 4 -16.22 54.08 8.80
C ASN A 4 -15.74 53.60 7.42
N GLN A 5 -16.44 53.99 6.34
CA GLN A 5 -16.00 53.72 4.96
C GLN A 5 -14.69 54.41 4.60
N SER A 6 -14.53 55.70 4.92
CA SER A 6 -13.28 56.42 4.62
C SER A 6 -12.07 55.86 5.36
N ILE A 7 -12.25 55.32 6.57
CA ILE A 7 -11.17 54.68 7.34
C ILE A 7 -10.73 53.37 6.68
N ILE A 8 -11.69 52.61 6.15
CA ILE A 8 -11.43 51.34 5.45
C ILE A 8 -10.69 51.60 4.14
N GLU A 9 -11.12 52.57 3.35
CA GLU A 9 -10.45 52.94 2.09
C GLU A 9 -9.01 53.41 2.33
N GLN A 10 -8.80 54.22 3.36
CA GLN A 10 -7.46 54.70 3.72
C GLN A 10 -6.54 53.57 4.19
N ALA A 11 -7.09 52.56 4.89
CA ALA A 11 -6.36 51.36 5.29
C ALA A 11 -6.02 50.45 4.09
N ILE A 12 -6.89 50.38 3.09
CA ILE A 12 -6.67 49.64 1.84
C ILE A 12 -5.55 50.30 1.00
N ASP A 13 -5.49 51.63 0.96
CA ASP A 13 -4.47 52.33 0.18
C ASP A 13 -3.07 52.27 0.81
N THR A 14 -3.00 52.33 2.14
CA THR A 14 -1.75 52.36 2.91
C THR A 14 -1.13 50.98 3.17
N THR A 15 -1.84 49.89 2.91
CA THR A 15 -1.31 48.55 3.14
C THR A 15 -0.32 48.11 2.05
N ILE A 16 0.77 47.49 2.49
CA ILE A 16 1.74 46.79 1.61
C ILE A 16 1.25 45.39 1.20
N GLN A 17 0.10 44.95 1.72
CA GLN A 17 -0.41 43.60 1.50
C GLN A 17 -1.06 43.48 0.12
N ASP A 18 -0.39 42.76 -0.77
CA ASP A 18 -0.76 42.59 -2.18
C ASP A 18 -2.14 41.90 -2.38
N ARG A 19 -2.65 41.20 -1.34
CA ARG A 19 -3.97 40.55 -1.32
C ARG A 19 -5.16 41.52 -1.35
N VAL A 20 -4.94 42.78 -0.98
CA VAL A 20 -6.01 43.79 -0.85
C VAL A 20 -6.11 44.66 -2.11
N ARG A 21 -5.00 44.87 -2.82
CA ARG A 21 -4.92 45.75 -4.01
C ARG A 21 -5.45 45.13 -5.29
N LYS A 22 -5.54 43.81 -5.38
CA LYS A 22 -6.04 43.14 -6.59
C LYS A 22 -7.53 42.85 -6.37
N PRO A 23 -8.45 43.34 -7.24
CA PRO A 23 -9.80 42.77 -7.26
C PRO A 23 -9.63 41.27 -7.40
N VAL A 24 -10.42 40.49 -6.67
CA VAL A 24 -10.42 39.03 -6.74
C VAL A 24 -10.94 38.64 -8.13
N THR A 25 -10.10 38.78 -9.15
CA THR A 25 -10.22 38.05 -10.39
C THR A 25 -10.17 36.60 -9.97
N ALA A 26 -11.20 35.84 -10.32
CA ALA A 26 -11.33 34.41 -10.05
C ALA A 26 -10.27 33.61 -10.85
N SER A 27 -8.99 33.90 -10.63
CA SER A 27 -7.81 33.20 -11.14
C SER A 27 -7.26 32.20 -10.11
N GLY A 28 -8.06 31.85 -9.10
CA GLY A 28 -7.90 30.59 -8.42
C GLY A 28 -8.42 29.52 -9.37
N VAL A 29 -7.52 28.79 -10.02
CA VAL A 29 -7.88 27.44 -10.50
C VAL A 29 -8.41 26.74 -9.27
N SER A 30 -9.73 26.61 -9.17
CA SER A 30 -10.39 25.95 -8.05
C SER A 30 -9.67 24.63 -7.84
N VAL A 31 -9.24 24.34 -6.62
CA VAL A 31 -8.56 23.07 -6.30
C VAL A 31 -9.39 21.89 -6.83
N VAL A 32 -10.72 22.01 -6.81
CA VAL A 32 -11.65 21.05 -7.41
C VAL A 32 -11.46 20.92 -8.93
N HIS A 33 -11.25 22.03 -9.65
CA HIS A 33 -11.01 22.02 -11.09
C HIS A 33 -9.61 21.48 -11.46
N TRP A 34 -8.61 21.76 -10.62
CA TRP A 34 -7.27 21.16 -10.77
C TRP A 34 -7.30 19.66 -10.49
N LEU A 35 -8.00 19.21 -9.44
CA LEU A 35 -8.21 17.79 -9.13
C LEU A 35 -9.06 17.08 -10.21
N ALA A 36 -10.07 17.75 -10.76
CA ALA A 36 -10.87 17.20 -11.86
C ALA A 36 -10.03 16.98 -13.12
N ARG A 37 -9.08 17.90 -13.43
CA ARG A 37 -8.11 17.70 -14.51
C ARG A 37 -7.06 16.64 -14.17
N ALA A 38 -6.67 16.52 -12.90
CA ALA A 38 -5.81 15.41 -12.44
C ALA A 38 -6.48 14.05 -12.69
N GLY A 39 -7.80 13.96 -12.49
CA GLY A 39 -8.62 12.78 -12.82
C GLY A 39 -8.69 12.43 -14.31
N LEU A 40 -8.22 13.29 -15.22
CA LEU A 40 -8.08 12.98 -16.65
C LEU A 40 -6.77 12.25 -16.98
N TYR A 41 -5.77 12.29 -16.09
CA TYR A 41 -4.45 11.65 -16.32
C TYR A 41 -4.39 10.20 -15.84
N ILE A 42 -5.36 9.79 -15.03
CA ILE A 42 -5.43 8.45 -14.41
C ILE A 42 -6.79 7.87 -14.77
N ALA A 43 -6.82 6.61 -15.19
CA ALA A 43 -8.07 5.93 -15.49
C ALA A 43 -9.06 5.94 -14.29
N PRO A 44 -10.37 5.81 -14.55
CA PRO A 44 -11.38 5.74 -13.50
C PRO A 44 -11.13 4.59 -12.51
N TRP A 45 -11.59 4.76 -11.26
CA TRP A 45 -11.29 3.86 -10.14
C TRP A 45 -11.68 2.39 -10.35
N TRP A 46 -12.66 2.10 -11.20
CA TRP A 46 -13.11 0.74 -11.52
C TRP A 46 -12.36 0.09 -12.69
N SER A 47 -11.50 0.84 -13.39
CA SER A 47 -10.81 0.35 -14.57
C SER A 47 -9.50 -0.36 -14.20
N PRO A 48 -9.24 -1.58 -14.71
CA PRO A 48 -7.94 -2.25 -14.53
C PRO A 48 -6.76 -1.45 -15.11
N ALA A 49 -7.02 -0.52 -16.03
CA ALA A 49 -5.98 0.37 -16.55
C ALA A 49 -5.43 1.33 -15.49
N ARG A 50 -6.20 1.58 -14.42
CA ARG A 50 -5.83 2.52 -13.37
C ARG A 50 -4.60 2.06 -12.59
N ASP A 51 -4.48 0.78 -12.26
CA ASP A 51 -3.31 0.28 -11.53
C ASP A 51 -2.02 0.51 -12.34
N LYS A 52 -2.09 0.32 -13.66
CA LYS A 52 -0.97 0.62 -14.58
C LYS A 52 -0.67 2.12 -14.65
N ASP A 53 -1.68 2.98 -14.55
CA ASP A 53 -1.51 4.42 -14.50
C ASP A 53 -0.88 4.86 -13.17
N LEU A 54 -1.38 4.36 -12.05
CA LEU A 54 -0.87 4.64 -10.70
C LEU A 54 0.58 4.21 -10.56
N ARG A 55 0.93 3.00 -11.02
CA ARG A 55 2.31 2.49 -11.02
C ARG A 55 3.27 3.37 -11.81
N ARG A 56 2.81 4.00 -12.88
CA ARG A 56 3.61 4.95 -13.66
C ARG A 56 3.61 6.34 -13.05
N PHE A 57 2.50 6.75 -12.46
CA PHE A 57 2.29 8.09 -11.92
C PHE A 57 3.25 8.38 -10.76
N TRP A 58 3.37 7.47 -9.80
CA TRP A 58 4.18 7.73 -8.62
C TRP A 58 5.67 7.93 -8.95
N LYS A 59 6.17 7.23 -9.97
CA LYS A 59 7.55 7.37 -10.48
C LYS A 59 7.81 8.70 -11.19
N LYS A 60 6.76 9.41 -11.61
CA LYS A 60 6.88 10.73 -12.27
C LYS A 60 6.93 11.89 -11.27
N SER A 61 6.59 11.65 -10.01
CA SER A 61 6.58 12.69 -8.98
C SER A 61 7.73 12.46 -8.00
N ASP A 62 8.73 13.34 -8.01
CA ASP A 62 9.91 13.21 -7.15
C ASP A 62 9.56 13.15 -5.66
N HIS A 63 8.55 13.92 -5.23
CA HIS A 63 8.08 13.92 -3.84
C HIS A 63 7.43 12.60 -3.45
N LEU A 64 6.56 12.07 -4.31
CA LEU A 64 5.85 10.82 -4.04
C LEU A 64 6.83 9.63 -4.10
N ALA A 65 7.71 9.61 -5.10
CA ALA A 65 8.78 8.63 -5.21
C ALA A 65 9.69 8.65 -3.97
N GLY A 66 10.14 9.82 -3.54
CA GLY A 66 10.96 9.95 -2.33
C GLY A 66 10.26 9.43 -1.07
N ALA A 67 8.96 9.70 -0.93
CA ALA A 67 8.16 9.18 0.19
C ALA A 67 8.02 7.65 0.15
N ILE A 68 7.71 7.08 -1.01
CA ILE A 68 7.56 5.63 -1.20
C ILE A 68 8.89 4.91 -0.95
N TYR A 69 9.99 5.37 -1.53
CA TYR A 69 11.31 4.77 -1.29
C TYR A 69 11.73 4.85 0.18
N SER A 70 11.46 5.99 0.84
CA SER A 70 11.73 6.13 2.27
C SER A 70 10.90 5.16 3.11
N TYR A 71 9.64 4.94 2.72
CA TYR A 71 8.77 3.99 3.39
C TYR A 71 9.22 2.54 3.17
N GLN A 72 9.54 2.16 1.93
CA GLN A 72 10.11 0.85 1.60
C GLN A 72 11.37 0.58 2.42
N ALA A 73 12.31 1.52 2.46
CA ALA A 73 13.55 1.38 3.23
C ALA A 73 13.27 1.17 4.72
N LYS A 74 12.32 1.93 5.31
CA LYS A 74 11.94 1.77 6.71
C LYS A 74 11.27 0.43 6.98
N MET A 75 10.36 0.01 6.11
CA MET A 75 9.61 -1.24 6.28
C MET A 75 10.51 -2.46 6.13
N THR A 76 11.40 -2.45 5.14
CA THR A 76 12.37 -3.52 4.92
C THR A 76 13.44 -3.59 6.02
N ALA A 77 13.80 -2.46 6.64
CA ALA A 77 14.75 -2.45 7.75
C ALA A 77 14.21 -3.07 9.06
N ILE A 78 12.90 -3.29 9.18
CA ILE A 78 12.31 -3.95 10.33
C ILE A 78 12.63 -5.45 10.23
N PRO A 79 13.36 -6.04 11.20
CA PRO A 79 13.72 -7.45 11.15
C PRO A 79 12.47 -8.31 11.29
N SER A 80 12.24 -9.18 10.31
CA SER A 80 11.19 -10.20 10.40
C SER A 80 11.68 -11.39 11.22
N GLN A 81 10.86 -11.83 12.18
CA GLN A 81 11.15 -12.98 13.04
C GLN A 81 9.89 -13.80 13.22
N VAL A 82 10.04 -15.13 13.13
CA VAL A 82 8.98 -16.06 13.50
C VAL A 82 8.93 -16.14 15.02
N ILE A 83 7.76 -15.86 15.59
CA ILE A 83 7.56 -15.93 17.04
C ILE A 83 7.32 -17.39 17.43
N PRO A 84 8.05 -17.92 18.43
CA PRO A 84 7.82 -19.28 18.91
C PRO A 84 6.44 -19.40 19.57
N ARG A 85 5.82 -20.58 19.44
CA ARG A 85 4.51 -20.84 20.05
C ARG A 85 4.52 -20.70 21.57
N ASP A 86 5.61 -21.14 22.21
CA ASP A 86 5.86 -20.96 23.63
C ASP A 86 7.34 -20.57 23.82
N PRO A 87 7.65 -19.38 24.34
CA PRO A 87 9.03 -18.93 24.52
C PRO A 87 9.74 -19.66 25.67
N SER A 88 9.01 -20.36 26.54
CA SER A 88 9.58 -21.09 27.68
C SER A 88 10.23 -22.42 27.25
N ILE A 89 9.80 -22.97 26.11
CA ILE A 89 10.26 -24.25 25.58
C ILE A 89 11.39 -24.00 24.59
N ARG A 90 12.59 -24.50 24.90
CA ARG A 90 13.80 -24.28 24.10
C ARG A 90 13.68 -24.80 22.67
N GLU A 91 12.99 -25.92 22.49
CA GLU A 91 12.77 -26.56 21.19
C GLU A 91 11.92 -25.67 20.27
N HIS A 92 10.89 -24.99 20.80
CA HIS A 92 10.07 -24.06 20.03
C HIS A 92 10.85 -22.81 19.63
N VAL A 93 11.69 -22.29 20.52
CA VAL A 93 12.58 -21.16 20.21
C VAL A 93 13.56 -21.54 19.09
N LYS A 94 14.16 -22.74 19.19
CA LYS A 94 15.07 -23.24 18.16
C LYS A 94 14.36 -23.44 16.82
N GLU A 95 13.16 -24.01 16.80
CA GLU A 95 12.38 -24.18 15.58
C GLU A 95 12.05 -22.82 14.95
N ALA A 96 11.59 -21.85 15.75
CA ALA A 96 11.28 -20.51 15.26
C ALA A 96 12.51 -19.79 14.67
N GLN A 97 13.68 -19.97 15.27
CA GLN A 97 14.93 -19.41 14.74
C GLN A 97 15.31 -20.04 13.39
N VAL A 98 15.31 -21.38 13.30
CA VAL A 98 15.60 -22.10 12.05
C VAL A 98 14.63 -21.68 10.95
N GLU A 99 13.36 -21.48 11.30
CA GLU A 99 12.34 -21.06 10.35
C GLU A 99 12.49 -19.60 9.93
N THR A 100 12.92 -18.74 10.83
CA THR A 100 13.26 -17.34 10.49
C THR A 100 14.41 -17.32 9.48
N GLU A 101 15.50 -18.05 9.75
CA GLU A 101 16.65 -18.16 8.85
C GLU A 101 16.24 -18.74 7.48
N ARG A 102 15.38 -19.77 7.49
CA ARG A 102 14.84 -20.41 6.28
C ARG A 102 14.03 -19.42 5.45
N ILE A 103 13.11 -18.68 6.05
CA ILE A 103 12.27 -17.70 5.34
C ILE A 103 13.13 -16.58 4.78
N GLN A 104 14.07 -16.06 5.57
CA GLN A 104 14.98 -15.01 5.14
C GLN A 104 15.84 -15.42 3.95
N ALA A 105 16.32 -16.67 3.92
CA ALA A 105 17.16 -17.20 2.86
C ALA A 105 16.38 -17.63 1.61
N THR A 106 15.15 -18.13 1.75
CA THR A 106 14.40 -18.75 0.63
C THR A 106 13.39 -17.82 -0.04
N ALA A 107 13.01 -16.72 0.61
CA ALA A 107 12.06 -15.75 0.05
C ALA A 107 12.52 -15.23 -1.32
N GLN A 108 11.55 -14.95 -2.19
CA GLN A 108 11.75 -14.50 -3.56
C GLN A 108 12.75 -15.38 -4.33
N PHE A 109 12.57 -16.70 -4.27
CA PHE A 109 13.44 -17.68 -4.94
C PHE A 109 14.92 -17.58 -4.56
N GLY A 110 15.22 -17.12 -3.34
CA GLY A 110 16.58 -16.98 -2.83
C GLY A 110 17.18 -15.59 -2.93
N GLU A 111 16.46 -14.60 -3.49
CA GLU A 111 16.89 -13.19 -3.43
C GLU A 111 16.79 -12.61 -2.01
N GLY A 112 16.00 -13.24 -1.14
CA GLY A 112 15.88 -12.92 0.27
C GLY A 112 14.64 -12.10 0.63
N TRP A 113 14.38 -12.01 1.93
CA TRP A 113 13.18 -11.35 2.48
C TRP A 113 13.06 -9.88 2.08
N GLU A 114 14.19 -9.17 2.04
CA GLU A 114 14.22 -7.74 1.72
C GLU A 114 13.76 -7.45 0.28
N SER A 115 14.19 -8.28 -0.67
CA SER A 115 13.76 -8.18 -2.08
C SER A 115 12.26 -8.46 -2.22
N TYR A 116 11.76 -9.52 -1.57
CA TYR A 116 10.33 -9.82 -1.52
C TYR A 116 9.52 -8.64 -0.96
N PHE A 117 9.87 -8.18 0.24
CA PHE A 117 9.05 -7.23 0.99
C PHE A 117 9.07 -5.84 0.36
N SER A 118 10.19 -5.40 -0.22
CA SER A 118 10.27 -4.13 -0.93
C SER A 118 9.33 -4.07 -2.16
N LYS A 119 9.29 -5.15 -2.97
CA LYS A 119 8.38 -5.29 -4.11
C LYS A 119 6.91 -5.33 -3.65
N TRP A 120 6.64 -6.06 -2.57
CA TRP A 120 5.31 -6.14 -1.97
C TRP A 120 4.81 -4.78 -1.47
N VAL A 121 5.66 -4.03 -0.75
CA VAL A 121 5.33 -2.68 -0.25
C VAL A 121 5.13 -1.69 -1.40
N GLU A 122 5.89 -1.81 -2.50
CA GLU A 122 5.66 -0.99 -3.71
C GLU A 122 4.22 -1.15 -4.19
N ASP A 123 3.82 -2.39 -4.46
CA ASP A 123 2.50 -2.69 -5.00
C ASP A 123 1.39 -2.28 -4.03
N PHE A 124 1.59 -2.53 -2.73
CA PHE A 124 0.62 -2.19 -1.70
C PHE A 124 0.33 -0.68 -1.63
N LEU A 125 1.34 0.17 -1.84
CA LEU A 125 1.18 1.61 -1.79
C LEU A 125 0.80 2.25 -3.14
N CYS A 126 1.13 1.59 -4.24
CA CYS A 126 1.08 2.21 -5.57
C CYS A 126 -0.03 1.68 -6.47
N GLN A 127 -0.81 0.69 -6.02
CA GLN A 127 -1.87 0.07 -6.80
C GLN A 127 -3.13 -0.10 -5.95
N ASP A 128 -4.30 0.09 -6.56
CA ASP A 128 -5.60 -0.08 -5.89
C ASP A 128 -5.93 -1.56 -5.68
N ALA A 129 -5.39 -2.44 -6.53
CA ALA A 129 -5.47 -3.88 -6.36
C ALA A 129 -4.74 -4.39 -5.10
N GLY A 130 -3.86 -3.58 -4.51
CA GLY A 130 -3.02 -3.92 -3.36
C GLY A 130 -1.78 -4.72 -3.76
N ALA A 131 -1.32 -5.59 -2.87
CA ALA A 131 -0.18 -6.48 -3.10
C ALA A 131 -0.54 -7.95 -2.89
N TYR A 132 0.07 -8.81 -3.70
CA TYR A 132 -0.16 -10.25 -3.68
C TYR A 132 1.14 -10.99 -3.35
N THR A 133 0.98 -12.12 -2.64
CA THR A 133 2.07 -13.02 -2.30
C THR A 133 1.67 -14.43 -2.66
N GLU A 134 2.51 -15.12 -3.40
CA GLU A 134 2.44 -16.55 -3.65
C GLU A 134 3.09 -17.31 -2.49
N LEU A 135 2.33 -18.21 -1.88
CA LEU A 135 2.87 -19.20 -0.96
C LEU A 135 3.33 -20.43 -1.75
N ILE A 136 4.63 -20.67 -1.77
CA ILE A 136 5.24 -21.79 -2.47
C ILE A 136 5.34 -22.97 -1.50
N GLY A 137 4.87 -24.14 -1.88
CA GLY A 137 5.05 -25.36 -1.09
C GLY A 137 4.53 -26.60 -1.82
N ALA A 138 4.30 -27.68 -1.07
CA ALA A 138 3.87 -28.93 -1.65
C ALA A 138 2.39 -28.86 -2.11
N GLY A 139 2.09 -29.49 -3.25
CA GLY A 139 0.74 -29.54 -3.81
C GLY A 139 0.73 -29.34 -5.34
N PRO A 140 -0.45 -29.45 -5.96
CA PRO A 140 -0.64 -29.08 -7.36
C PRO A 140 -0.51 -27.56 -7.55
N VAL A 141 0.10 -27.15 -8.67
CA VAL A 141 0.37 -25.73 -8.99
C VAL A 141 -0.90 -24.88 -9.08
N ASP A 142 -1.99 -25.46 -9.58
CA ASP A 142 -3.30 -24.78 -9.76
C ASP A 142 -4.31 -25.20 -8.69
N GLY A 143 -3.84 -25.67 -7.53
CA GLY A 143 -4.68 -26.16 -6.45
C GLY A 143 -4.26 -25.65 -5.07
N PRO A 144 -4.97 -26.06 -4.01
CA PRO A 144 -4.67 -25.61 -2.67
C PRO A 144 -3.31 -26.15 -2.20
N LEU A 145 -2.61 -25.33 -1.43
CA LEU A 145 -1.37 -25.70 -0.77
C LEU A 145 -1.60 -26.87 0.21
N ILE A 146 -0.71 -27.87 0.18
CA ILE A 146 -0.75 -29.03 1.08
C ILE A 146 0.41 -28.92 2.05
N GLY A 147 0.10 -28.75 3.33
CA GLY A 147 1.09 -28.69 4.41
C GLY A 147 1.71 -27.30 4.58
N ARG A 148 2.95 -27.27 5.04
CA ARG A 148 3.64 -26.03 5.43
C ARG A 148 4.21 -25.31 4.19
N PRO A 149 4.01 -23.99 4.05
CA PRO A 149 4.69 -23.20 3.04
C PRO A 149 6.22 -23.32 3.15
N ILE A 150 6.86 -23.55 2.02
CA ILE A 150 8.30 -23.61 1.87
C ILE A 150 8.87 -22.20 1.67
N SER A 151 8.25 -21.37 0.82
CA SER A 151 8.75 -20.03 0.54
C SER A 151 7.61 -19.07 0.19
N PHE A 152 7.96 -17.80 0.04
CA PHE A 152 7.08 -16.71 -0.34
C PHE A 152 7.69 -16.01 -1.56
N ALA A 153 6.86 -15.67 -2.53
CA ALA A 153 7.25 -14.83 -3.65
C ALA A 153 6.22 -13.71 -3.87
N HIS A 154 6.70 -12.55 -4.28
CA HIS A 154 5.84 -11.44 -4.70
C HIS A 154 5.23 -11.76 -6.06
N LEU A 155 3.91 -11.60 -6.18
CA LEU A 155 3.20 -11.64 -7.44
C LEU A 155 2.91 -10.22 -7.92
N ASP A 156 3.21 -9.94 -9.19
CA ASP A 156 2.91 -8.63 -9.78
C ASP A 156 1.41 -8.37 -9.76
N SER A 157 1.02 -7.33 -9.03
CA SER A 157 -0.39 -7.00 -8.81
C SER A 157 -1.10 -6.55 -10.09
N ASN A 158 -0.36 -6.02 -11.08
CA ASN A 158 -0.92 -5.67 -12.40
C ASN A 158 -1.32 -6.89 -13.23
N ARG A 159 -0.83 -8.07 -12.86
CA ARG A 159 -1.13 -9.35 -13.52
C ARG A 159 -2.14 -10.18 -12.74
N CYS A 160 -2.57 -9.67 -11.58
CA CYS A 160 -3.55 -10.29 -10.71
C CYS A 160 -4.94 -9.70 -10.99
N GLN A 161 -5.91 -10.57 -11.29
CA GLN A 161 -7.30 -10.19 -11.45
C GLN A 161 -8.16 -10.87 -10.39
N ARG A 162 -8.94 -10.07 -9.65
CA ARG A 162 -9.85 -10.58 -8.63
C ARG A 162 -11.06 -11.25 -9.29
N THR A 163 -11.42 -12.43 -8.82
CA THR A 163 -12.50 -13.23 -9.43
C THR A 163 -13.84 -13.10 -8.69
N GLY A 164 -13.80 -12.74 -7.41
CA GLY A 164 -14.95 -12.80 -6.51
C GLY A 164 -15.30 -14.22 -6.03
N ASN A 165 -14.55 -15.24 -6.45
CA ASN A 165 -14.71 -16.61 -5.96
C ASN A 165 -13.86 -16.81 -4.69
N ALA A 166 -14.44 -17.39 -3.64
CA ALA A 166 -13.71 -17.68 -2.40
C ALA A 166 -12.62 -18.76 -2.56
N GLU A 167 -12.77 -19.70 -3.48
CA GLU A 167 -11.83 -20.81 -3.70
C GLU A 167 -10.54 -20.31 -4.39
N PHE A 168 -10.71 -19.62 -5.52
CA PHE A 168 -9.62 -19.01 -6.29
C PHE A 168 -9.87 -17.49 -6.43
N PRO A 169 -9.61 -16.69 -5.39
CA PRO A 169 -9.96 -15.27 -5.38
C PRO A 169 -9.20 -14.43 -6.41
N VAL A 170 -8.08 -14.94 -6.93
CA VAL A 170 -7.21 -14.24 -7.86
C VAL A 170 -6.85 -15.14 -9.04
N LEU A 171 -6.90 -14.60 -10.25
CA LEU A 171 -6.29 -15.15 -11.44
C LEU A 171 -4.99 -14.39 -11.72
N TYR A 172 -3.88 -15.10 -11.83
CA TYR A 172 -2.60 -14.54 -12.23
C TYR A 172 -2.34 -14.81 -13.70
N THR A 173 -1.92 -13.80 -14.46
CA THR A 173 -1.52 -13.95 -15.86
C THR A 173 0.00 -13.92 -15.96
N ASP A 174 0.62 -14.96 -16.50
CA ASP A 174 2.07 -15.00 -16.70
C ASP A 174 2.53 -14.18 -17.92
N ASP A 175 3.85 -14.19 -18.19
CA ASP A 175 4.45 -13.50 -19.34
C ASP A 175 4.00 -14.08 -20.70
N GLU A 176 3.58 -15.33 -20.73
CA GLU A 176 3.09 -16.02 -21.93
C GLU A 176 1.58 -15.79 -22.15
N GLY A 177 0.93 -15.09 -21.23
CA GLY A 177 -0.51 -14.81 -21.27
C GLY A 177 -1.37 -15.97 -20.75
N LYS A 178 -0.76 -17.03 -20.20
CA LYS A 178 -1.50 -18.11 -19.57
C LYS A 178 -1.95 -17.68 -18.17
N GLN A 179 -3.17 -18.10 -17.83
CA GLN A 179 -3.79 -17.80 -16.55
C GLN A 179 -3.65 -18.95 -15.58
N TRP A 180 -3.36 -18.61 -14.33
CA TRP A 180 -3.19 -19.50 -13.21
C TRP A 180 -4.17 -19.10 -12.10
N LYS A 181 -4.83 -20.08 -11.49
CA LYS A 181 -5.73 -19.84 -10.37
C LYS A 181 -4.92 -19.82 -9.09
N VAL A 182 -4.97 -18.68 -8.42
CA VAL A 182 -4.33 -18.53 -7.11
C VAL A 182 -5.40 -18.76 -6.05
N HIS A 183 -5.21 -19.82 -5.27
CA HIS A 183 -6.14 -20.24 -4.22
C HIS A 183 -5.96 -19.41 -2.96
N PHE A 184 -7.00 -19.30 -2.13
CA PHE A 184 -6.96 -18.53 -0.88
C PHE A 184 -5.78 -18.91 0.04
N VAL A 185 -5.47 -20.21 0.12
CA VAL A 185 -4.32 -20.70 0.91
C VAL A 185 -2.98 -20.34 0.25
N GLY A 186 -2.96 -20.15 -1.07
CA GLY A 186 -1.79 -19.78 -1.85
C GLY A 186 -1.58 -18.27 -2.04
N SER A 187 -2.60 -17.44 -1.74
CA SER A 187 -2.53 -15.98 -1.85
C SER A 187 -2.79 -15.29 -0.52
N LEU A 188 -1.81 -14.54 0.01
CA LEU A 188 -2.11 -13.50 0.99
C LEU A 188 -2.54 -12.24 0.23
N ILE A 189 -3.84 -11.97 0.18
CA ILE A 189 -4.36 -10.73 -0.41
C ILE A 189 -4.19 -9.64 0.64
N GLY A 190 -3.37 -8.62 0.34
CA GLY A 190 -3.17 -7.44 1.18
C GLY A 190 -4.37 -6.49 1.22
N LEU A 191 -5.60 -6.98 1.41
CA LEU A 191 -6.78 -6.13 1.57
C LEU A 191 -7.38 -6.26 2.98
N ILE A 192 -7.48 -5.11 3.66
CA ILE A 192 -8.23 -4.81 4.90
C ILE A 192 -7.65 -5.28 6.25
N ALA A 193 -7.00 -6.44 6.36
CA ALA A 193 -6.49 -6.88 7.67
C ALA A 193 -5.29 -6.06 8.18
N LEU A 194 -4.37 -5.69 7.29
CA LEU A 194 -3.20 -4.88 7.67
C LEU A 194 -3.58 -3.43 7.96
N VAL A 195 -4.58 -2.84 7.30
CA VAL A 195 -5.06 -1.49 7.66
C VAL A 195 -5.71 -1.51 9.05
N ARG A 196 -6.42 -2.58 9.44
CA ARG A 196 -6.91 -2.72 10.83
C ARG A 196 -5.76 -2.88 11.84
N ALA A 197 -4.75 -3.70 11.53
CA ALA A 197 -3.59 -3.88 12.42
C ALA A 197 -2.73 -2.61 12.50
N LEU A 198 -2.45 -1.95 11.37
CA LEU A 198 -1.64 -0.73 11.31
C LEU A 198 -2.39 0.47 11.89
N VAL A 199 -3.70 0.60 11.66
CA VAL A 199 -4.54 1.64 12.32
C VAL A 199 -4.67 1.36 13.81
N ALA A 200 -4.82 0.10 14.25
CA ALA A 200 -4.78 -0.23 15.68
C ALA A 200 -3.43 0.13 16.32
N GLN A 201 -2.32 -0.17 15.64
CA GLN A 201 -0.97 0.12 16.10
C GLN A 201 -0.64 1.62 16.06
N LEU A 202 -1.23 2.38 15.12
CA LEU A 202 -1.13 3.84 15.06
C LEU A 202 -2.03 4.51 16.12
N LEU A 203 -3.21 3.95 16.41
CA LEU A 203 -4.12 4.45 17.44
C LEU A 203 -3.60 4.17 18.86
N ASP A 204 -2.94 3.02 19.07
CA ASP A 204 -2.20 2.71 20.31
C ASP A 204 -1.01 3.65 20.50
N PHE A 205 -0.29 4.00 19.43
CA PHE A 205 0.78 5.00 19.47
C PHE A 205 0.27 6.42 19.77
N LEU A 206 -0.98 6.73 19.42
CA LEU A 206 -1.63 8.03 19.66
C LEU A 206 -2.46 8.10 20.95
N GLY A 207 -2.51 7.01 21.75
CA GLY A 207 -3.18 6.97 23.04
C GLY A 207 -4.70 7.19 22.97
N GLN A 208 -5.34 6.91 21.83
CA GLN A 208 -6.78 7.05 21.68
C GLN A 208 -7.47 5.71 22.01
N PRO A 209 -8.53 5.69 22.86
CA PRO A 209 -9.22 4.45 23.21
C PRO A 209 -9.91 3.86 21.98
N VAL A 210 -9.60 2.61 21.66
CA VAL A 210 -10.25 1.82 20.61
C VAL A 210 -11.67 1.50 21.06
N ALA A 211 -12.66 2.19 20.52
CA ALA A 211 -14.07 1.82 20.69
C ALA A 211 -14.32 0.52 19.93
N VAL A 212 -14.50 -0.58 20.67
CA VAL A 212 -14.92 -1.87 20.14
C VAL A 212 -16.38 -1.73 19.69
N ILE A 213 -16.60 -1.62 18.38
CA ILE A 213 -17.93 -1.79 17.79
C ILE A 213 -18.08 -3.28 17.49
N GLY A 214 -19.01 -3.94 18.20
CA GLY A 214 -19.35 -5.34 18.00
C GLY A 214 -20.11 -5.59 16.69
N ASP A 215 -19.85 -6.79 16.15
CA ASP A 215 -20.48 -7.56 15.05
C ASP A 215 -21.17 -6.82 13.89
#